data_AF-A0A961VB27-F1
#
_entry.id   AF-A0A961VB27-F1
#
_cell.length_a   1.000
_cell.length_b   1.000
_cell.length_c   1.000
_cell.angle_alpha   90.00
_cell.angle_beta   90.00
_cell.angle_gamma   90.00
#
_symmetry.space_group_name_H-M   'P 1'
#
loop_
_entity.id
_entity.type
_entity.pdbx_description
1 polymer ?
#
loop_
_entity_poly.entity_id
_entity_poly.type
_entity_poly.pdbx_seq_one_letter_code
_entity_poly.pdbx_strand_id
1 'polypeptide(L)'
;MTLIPNLDGRSRLYAVWGDPVAQVMTPTLINPIFARHGHNLFAVPFHVTPATFEATWHAFRAMSNVAGIGVTVPHKIAAARLCDSLTPAAQAVGAVNSVQRQPDGTMDGALFDGLGFVGGLGAGRTRLKGATVLQVGAGGAGRAIAHALAEEDVGRLAVIDRDPAAVDFTVAMVNRVTGRETATRDMPDLGACTLLINATPIGLESTDRFPVPLDSMAPDTIIADIASFATPTRLMIEARERGF
;
A
#
# COMPACT_ATOMS: atom_id res chain seq x y z
N MET A 1 -15.92 -27.49 -18.83
CA MET A 1 -14.66 -27.26 -18.09
C MET A 1 -14.11 -25.92 -18.54
N THR A 2 -14.07 -24.94 -17.66
CA THR A 2 -13.32 -23.70 -17.93
C THR A 2 -11.85 -24.06 -17.79
N LEU A 3 -11.17 -24.27 -18.92
CA LEU A 3 -9.73 -24.52 -18.94
C LEU A 3 -9.04 -23.23 -18.48
N ILE A 4 -8.12 -23.32 -17.51
CA ILE A 4 -7.18 -22.24 -17.22
C ILE A 4 -6.20 -22.22 -18.41
N PRO A 5 -6.27 -21.22 -19.31
CA PRO A 5 -5.43 -21.23 -20.50
C PRO A 5 -3.96 -21.25 -20.07
N ASN A 6 -3.17 -22.11 -20.72
CA ASN A 6 -1.71 -22.20 -20.58
C ASN A 6 -1.18 -22.69 -19.22
N LEU A 7 -2.00 -23.30 -18.35
CA LEU A 7 -1.51 -23.96 -17.14
C LEU A 7 -0.90 -25.33 -17.49
N ASP A 8 0.43 -25.45 -17.40
CA ASP A 8 1.18 -26.68 -17.65
C ASP A 8 2.38 -26.86 -16.68
N GLY A 9 3.21 -27.89 -16.88
CA GLY A 9 4.39 -28.15 -16.04
C GLY A 9 5.51 -27.10 -16.12
N ARG A 10 5.40 -26.10 -17.00
CA ARG A 10 6.35 -24.98 -17.13
C ARG A 10 5.85 -23.71 -16.42
N SER A 11 4.66 -23.78 -15.83
CA SER A 11 4.03 -22.64 -15.15
C SER A 11 4.86 -22.14 -13.98
N ARG A 12 4.98 -20.82 -13.91
CA ARG A 12 5.60 -20.12 -12.78
C ARG A 12 4.54 -19.55 -11.85
N LEU A 13 4.93 -19.35 -10.60
CA LEU A 13 4.03 -18.89 -9.54
C LEU A 13 4.41 -17.51 -9.02
N TYR A 14 3.44 -16.60 -8.96
CA TYR A 14 3.50 -15.40 -8.11
C TYR A 14 2.61 -15.64 -6.88
N ALA A 15 3.21 -15.94 -5.73
CA ALA A 15 2.45 -16.27 -4.54
C ALA A 15 1.85 -14.99 -3.92
N VAL A 16 0.64 -15.03 -3.38
CA VAL A 16 0.02 -13.90 -2.67
C VAL A 16 -0.29 -14.31 -1.24
N TRP A 17 0.47 -13.79 -0.29
CA TRP A 17 0.39 -14.19 1.13
C TRP A 17 -0.34 -13.16 1.98
N GLY A 18 -1.23 -13.63 2.84
CA GLY A 18 -1.93 -12.81 3.82
C GLY A 18 -2.53 -13.65 4.94
N ASP A 19 -2.95 -12.98 6.00
CA ASP A 19 -3.74 -13.55 7.10
C ASP A 19 -4.74 -12.50 7.62
N PRO A 20 -6.03 -12.59 7.24
CA PRO A 20 -6.61 -13.51 6.27
C PRO A 20 -6.16 -13.20 4.82
N VAL A 21 -6.27 -14.19 3.92
CA VAL A 21 -5.94 -14.03 2.49
C VAL A 21 -7.16 -13.93 1.58
N ALA A 22 -8.36 -14.33 2.03
CA ALA A 22 -9.53 -14.52 1.15
C ALA A 22 -9.95 -13.24 0.38
N GLN A 23 -9.69 -12.07 0.95
CA GLN A 23 -10.04 -10.76 0.41
C GLN A 23 -9.04 -10.20 -0.61
N VAL A 24 -7.92 -10.88 -0.87
CA VAL A 24 -6.90 -10.35 -1.77
C VAL A 24 -7.37 -10.32 -3.23
N MET A 25 -7.28 -9.15 -3.85
CA MET A 25 -7.73 -8.95 -5.25
C MET A 25 -6.63 -9.24 -6.28
N THR A 26 -5.37 -9.36 -5.85
CA THR A 26 -4.20 -9.55 -6.72
C THR A 26 -4.37 -10.68 -7.75
N PRO A 27 -4.86 -11.89 -7.39
CA PRO A 27 -5.09 -12.95 -8.37
C PRO A 27 -6.06 -12.54 -9.47
N THR A 28 -7.18 -11.90 -9.12
CA THR A 28 -8.21 -11.47 -10.07
C THR A 28 -7.73 -10.35 -10.97
N LEU A 29 -6.93 -9.42 -10.43
CA LEU A 29 -6.46 -8.25 -11.17
C LEU A 29 -5.27 -8.55 -12.10
N ILE A 30 -4.33 -9.40 -11.67
CA ILE A 30 -3.05 -9.57 -12.38
C ILE A 30 -3.04 -10.77 -13.32
N ASN A 31 -3.74 -11.87 -13.02
CA ASN A 31 -3.76 -13.03 -13.92
C ASN A 31 -4.23 -12.71 -15.36
N PRO A 32 -5.27 -11.88 -15.58
CA PRO A 32 -5.64 -11.46 -16.94
C PRO A 32 -4.53 -10.69 -17.66
N ILE A 33 -3.71 -9.94 -16.92
CA ILE A 33 -2.56 -9.21 -17.47
C ILE A 33 -1.49 -10.21 -17.90
N PHE A 34 -1.13 -11.17 -17.05
CA PHE A 34 -0.17 -12.23 -17.40
C PHE A 34 -0.61 -13.00 -18.64
N ALA A 35 -1.87 -13.43 -18.71
CA ALA A 35 -2.43 -14.15 -19.84
C ALA A 35 -2.38 -13.32 -21.14
N ARG A 36 -2.78 -12.04 -21.08
CA ARG A 36 -2.76 -11.14 -22.25
C ARG A 36 -1.36 -10.92 -22.81
N HIS A 37 -0.34 -10.93 -21.96
CA HIS A 37 1.07 -10.79 -22.38
C HIS A 37 1.75 -12.14 -22.69
N GLY A 38 1.01 -13.26 -22.67
CA GLY A 38 1.55 -14.58 -22.99
C GLY A 38 2.53 -15.11 -21.94
N HIS A 39 2.48 -14.60 -20.71
CA HIS A 39 3.32 -15.08 -19.62
C HIS A 39 2.71 -16.34 -19.01
N ASN A 40 3.48 -17.43 -18.97
CA ASN A 40 3.13 -18.65 -18.23
C ASN A 40 3.39 -18.47 -16.72
N LEU A 41 2.63 -17.56 -16.12
CA LEU A 41 2.78 -17.09 -14.74
C LEU A 41 1.38 -16.92 -14.12
N PHE A 42 1.20 -17.43 -12.90
CA PHE A 42 -0.07 -17.39 -12.20
C PHE A 42 0.09 -16.77 -10.81
N ALA A 43 -0.70 -15.73 -10.52
CA ALA A 43 -0.89 -15.21 -9.18
C ALA A 43 -1.86 -16.10 -8.41
N VAL A 44 -1.40 -16.69 -7.30
CA VAL A 44 -2.20 -17.64 -6.50
C VAL A 44 -2.18 -17.25 -5.02
N PRO A 45 -3.33 -17.18 -4.33
CA PRO A 45 -3.38 -16.86 -2.91
C PRO A 45 -2.94 -18.04 -2.03
N PHE A 46 -2.17 -17.75 -0.99
CA PHE A 46 -1.79 -18.68 0.06
C PHE A 46 -2.09 -18.06 1.42
N HIS A 47 -2.85 -18.77 2.24
CA HIS A 47 -3.06 -18.38 3.63
C HIS A 47 -1.80 -18.76 4.42
N VAL A 48 -1.02 -17.76 4.81
CA VAL A 48 0.21 -17.94 5.59
C VAL A 48 0.00 -17.22 6.90
N THR A 49 0.16 -17.89 8.04
CA THR A 49 0.02 -17.23 9.35
C THR A 49 1.38 -16.72 9.83
N PRO A 50 1.43 -15.77 10.78
CA PRO A 50 2.70 -15.32 11.35
C PRO A 50 3.56 -16.47 11.91
N ALA A 51 2.93 -17.50 12.48
CA ALA A 51 3.62 -18.64 13.07
C ALA A 51 4.36 -19.51 12.05
N THR A 52 3.87 -19.60 10.82
CA THR A 52 4.48 -20.41 9.75
C THR A 52 5.23 -19.59 8.72
N PHE A 53 5.31 -18.26 8.90
CA PHE A 53 5.82 -17.33 7.90
C PHE A 53 7.24 -17.66 7.46
N GLU A 54 8.17 -17.82 8.41
CA GLU A 54 9.59 -18.04 8.10
C GLU A 54 9.84 -19.41 7.45
N ALA A 55 9.21 -20.47 7.95
CA ALA A 55 9.28 -21.79 7.33
C ALA A 55 8.74 -21.77 5.89
N THR A 56 7.63 -21.05 5.65
CA THR A 56 7.04 -20.88 4.33
C THR A 56 7.94 -20.05 3.41
N TRP A 57 8.59 -19.00 3.94
CA TRP A 57 9.61 -18.20 3.23
C TRP A 57 10.71 -19.07 2.66
N HIS A 58 11.32 -19.91 3.49
CA HIS A 58 12.40 -20.80 3.04
C HIS A 58 11.93 -21.83 2.00
N ALA A 59 10.73 -22.38 2.16
CA ALA A 59 10.15 -23.29 1.18
C ALA A 59 9.97 -22.61 -0.19
N PHE A 60 9.38 -21.43 -0.24
CA PHE A 60 9.16 -20.71 -1.51
C PHE A 60 10.46 -20.16 -2.11
N ARG A 61 11.43 -19.76 -1.28
CA ARG A 61 12.78 -19.39 -1.75
C ARG A 61 13.48 -20.58 -2.42
N ALA A 62 13.29 -21.81 -1.93
CA ALA A 62 13.92 -23.00 -2.52
C ALA A 62 13.29 -23.45 -3.85
N MET A 63 12.03 -23.09 -4.13
CA MET A 63 11.32 -23.52 -5.34
C MET A 63 11.67 -22.66 -6.56
N SER A 64 12.36 -23.24 -7.54
CA SER A 64 12.87 -22.51 -8.72
C SER A 64 11.79 -21.98 -9.67
N ASN A 65 10.57 -22.53 -9.63
CA ASN A 65 9.43 -22.06 -10.42
C ASN A 65 8.61 -20.95 -9.72
N VAL A 66 8.95 -20.56 -8.50
CA VAL A 66 8.40 -19.35 -7.87
C VAL A 66 9.06 -18.14 -8.53
N ALA A 67 8.25 -17.26 -9.11
CA ALA A 67 8.70 -15.99 -9.69
C ALA A 67 8.79 -14.88 -8.65
N GLY A 68 7.97 -14.95 -7.60
CA GLY A 68 7.95 -13.94 -6.55
C GLY A 68 6.81 -14.15 -5.55
N ILE A 69 6.77 -13.28 -4.56
CA ILE A 69 5.81 -13.31 -3.45
C ILE A 69 5.26 -11.89 -3.27
N GLY A 70 3.97 -11.71 -3.50
CA GLY A 70 3.21 -10.60 -2.98
C GLY A 70 2.84 -10.85 -1.52
N VAL A 71 3.05 -9.88 -0.65
CA VAL A 71 2.70 -9.99 0.77
C VAL A 71 1.76 -8.86 1.18
N THR A 72 0.72 -9.19 1.92
CA THR A 72 -0.18 -8.22 2.57
C THR A 72 -0.11 -8.35 4.09
N VAL A 73 -1.00 -7.66 4.80
CA VAL A 73 -1.11 -7.75 6.26
C VAL A 73 -1.19 -9.22 6.71
N PRO A 74 -0.45 -9.62 7.76
CA PRO A 74 0.47 -8.83 8.60
C PRO A 74 1.95 -8.90 8.19
N HIS A 75 2.26 -9.40 6.99
CA HIS A 75 3.58 -9.94 6.64
C HIS A 75 4.60 -8.95 6.09
N LYS A 76 4.20 -7.72 5.75
CA LYS A 76 5.04 -6.77 5.00
C LYS A 76 6.39 -6.46 5.67
N ILE A 77 6.41 -6.35 7.00
CA ILE A 77 7.64 -6.07 7.77
C ILE A 77 8.51 -7.32 7.88
N ALA A 78 7.91 -8.48 8.15
CA ALA A 78 8.63 -9.74 8.27
C ALA A 78 9.30 -10.13 6.94
N ALA A 79 8.60 -9.95 5.82
CA ALA A 79 9.14 -10.16 4.48
C ALA A 79 10.34 -9.25 4.19
N ALA A 80 10.28 -7.97 4.58
CA ALA A 80 11.38 -7.03 4.33
C ALA A 80 12.68 -7.44 5.05
N ARG A 81 12.57 -8.04 6.24
CA ARG A 81 13.72 -8.54 7.01
C ARG A 81 14.39 -9.77 6.40
N LEU A 82 13.65 -10.56 5.61
CA LEU A 82 14.14 -11.79 5.00
C LEU A 82 14.57 -11.61 3.53
N CYS A 83 14.30 -10.45 2.93
CA CYS A 83 14.80 -10.11 1.59
C CYS A 83 16.32 -9.93 1.63
N ASP A 84 17.00 -10.36 0.56
CA ASP A 84 18.44 -10.18 0.40
C ASP A 84 18.77 -8.75 -0.07
N SER A 85 17.85 -8.09 -0.79
CA SER A 85 17.95 -6.68 -1.15
C SER A 85 16.60 -5.97 -1.06
N LEU A 86 16.62 -4.64 -0.91
CA LEU A 86 15.42 -3.80 -0.85
C LEU A 86 15.59 -2.60 -1.78
N THR A 87 14.50 -2.23 -2.47
CA THR A 87 14.40 -0.91 -3.12
C THR A 87 14.53 0.22 -2.10
N PRO A 88 14.95 1.44 -2.50
CA PRO A 88 15.08 2.58 -1.58
C PRO A 88 13.81 2.86 -0.77
N ALA A 89 12.64 2.84 -1.41
CA ALA A 89 11.36 3.04 -0.72
C ALA A 89 11.06 1.94 0.30
N ALA A 90 11.30 0.67 -0.06
CA ALA A 90 11.11 -0.45 0.87
C ALA A 90 12.08 -0.37 2.06
N GLN A 91 13.32 0.06 1.83
CA GLN A 91 14.32 0.26 2.88
C GLN A 91 13.94 1.42 3.81
N ALA A 92 13.49 2.54 3.27
CA ALA A 92 13.08 3.71 4.05
C ALA A 92 11.86 3.42 4.94
N VAL A 93 10.88 2.68 4.40
CA VAL A 93 9.67 2.31 5.13
C VAL A 93 9.88 1.11 6.06
N GLY A 94 10.81 0.21 5.73
CA GLY A 94 11.04 -1.05 6.45
C GLY A 94 9.97 -2.10 6.18
N ALA A 95 9.38 -2.08 4.98
CA ALA A 95 8.30 -2.99 4.58
C ALA A 95 8.35 -3.28 3.08
N VAL A 96 7.87 -4.44 2.68
CA VAL A 96 7.70 -4.84 1.27
C VAL A 96 6.27 -5.32 1.04
N ASN A 97 5.73 -5.14 -0.16
CA ASN A 97 4.47 -5.75 -0.57
C ASN A 97 4.64 -6.68 -1.79
N SER A 98 5.82 -6.68 -2.42
CA SER A 98 6.18 -7.54 -3.54
C SER A 98 7.65 -7.92 -3.43
N VAL A 99 7.94 -9.19 -3.65
CA VAL A 99 9.28 -9.76 -3.62
C VAL A 99 9.49 -10.49 -4.93
N GLN A 100 10.56 -10.15 -5.65
CA GLN A 100 11.01 -10.88 -6.83
C GLN A 100 12.02 -11.94 -6.41
N ARG A 101 11.82 -13.17 -6.88
CA ARG A 101 12.82 -14.23 -6.73
C ARG A 101 13.70 -14.26 -7.97
N GLN A 102 15.01 -14.07 -7.78
CA GLN A 102 15.99 -14.13 -8.86
C GLN A 102 16.32 -15.59 -9.25
N PRO A 103 16.94 -15.82 -10.43
CA PRO A 103 17.32 -17.16 -10.87
C PRO A 103 18.22 -17.93 -9.88
N ASP A 104 19.12 -17.23 -9.18
CA ASP A 104 20.01 -17.78 -8.15
C ASP A 104 19.32 -17.99 -6.78
N GLY A 105 18.05 -17.57 -6.65
CA GLY A 105 17.27 -17.71 -5.44
C GLY A 105 17.43 -16.56 -4.43
N THR A 106 18.07 -15.45 -4.81
CA THR A 106 17.97 -14.21 -4.02
C THR A 106 16.56 -13.62 -4.11
N MET A 107 16.18 -12.89 -3.07
CA MET A 107 14.85 -12.34 -2.84
C MET A 107 14.95 -10.81 -2.76
N ASP A 108 14.52 -10.14 -3.82
CA ASP A 108 14.57 -8.68 -3.94
C ASP A 108 13.22 -8.06 -3.58
N GLY A 109 13.19 -7.25 -2.54
CA GLY A 109 11.98 -6.67 -1.98
C GLY A 109 11.67 -5.26 -2.49
N ALA A 110 10.42 -5.05 -2.85
CA ALA A 110 9.90 -3.76 -3.28
C ALA A 110 8.59 -3.40 -2.57
N LEU A 111 8.32 -2.10 -2.51
CA LEU A 111 7.12 -1.54 -1.91
C LEU A 111 6.42 -0.63 -2.92
N PHE A 112 5.29 -1.09 -3.43
CA PHE A 112 4.53 -0.40 -4.49
C PHE A 112 3.27 0.30 -4.00
N ASP A 113 2.88 0.15 -2.73
CA ASP A 113 1.62 0.73 -2.23
C ASP A 113 1.58 2.26 -2.42
N GLY A 114 2.68 2.96 -2.08
CA GLY A 114 2.78 4.41 -2.21
C GLY A 114 2.78 4.88 -3.66
N LEU A 115 3.57 4.22 -4.53
CA LEU A 115 3.59 4.50 -5.96
C LEU A 115 2.21 4.28 -6.60
N GLY A 116 1.55 3.18 -6.23
CA GLY A 116 0.21 2.84 -6.68
C GLY A 116 -0.81 3.88 -6.23
N PHE A 117 -0.73 4.37 -4.99
CA PHE A 117 -1.59 5.44 -4.49
C PHE A 117 -1.41 6.74 -5.29
N VAL A 118 -0.17 7.22 -5.43
CA VAL A 118 0.12 8.46 -6.17
C VAL A 118 -0.30 8.35 -7.63
N GLY A 119 -0.04 7.21 -8.27
CA GLY A 119 -0.52 6.94 -9.63
C GLY A 119 -2.06 6.87 -9.71
N GLY A 120 -2.71 6.33 -8.70
CA GLY A 120 -4.17 6.23 -8.58
C GLY A 120 -4.89 7.57 -8.46
N LEU A 121 -4.20 8.64 -8.03
CA LEU A 121 -4.75 10.00 -8.03
C LEU A 121 -5.02 10.54 -9.45
N GLY A 122 -4.41 9.95 -10.49
CA GLY A 122 -4.59 10.36 -11.88
C GLY A 122 -4.30 11.85 -12.07
N ALA A 123 -5.25 12.60 -12.62
CA ALA A 123 -5.13 14.04 -12.82
C ALA A 123 -4.94 14.83 -11.50
N GLY A 124 -5.41 14.30 -10.37
CA GLY A 124 -5.21 14.92 -9.06
C GLY A 124 -3.74 15.01 -8.64
N ARG A 125 -2.86 14.16 -9.19
CA ARG A 125 -1.42 14.17 -8.90
C ARG A 125 -0.77 15.52 -9.20
N THR A 126 -1.23 16.26 -10.22
CA THR A 126 -0.66 17.57 -10.57
C THR A 126 -0.89 18.63 -9.50
N ARG A 127 -1.78 18.37 -8.53
CA ARG A 127 -2.07 19.27 -7.41
C ARG A 127 -1.19 19.01 -6.18
N LEU A 128 -0.32 17.99 -6.19
CA LEU A 128 0.49 17.61 -5.02
C LEU A 128 1.64 18.58 -4.73
N LYS A 129 2.24 19.18 -5.75
CA LYS A 129 3.37 20.10 -5.56
C LYS A 129 2.94 21.31 -4.72
N GLY A 130 3.56 21.48 -3.56
CA GLY A 130 3.21 22.54 -2.60
C GLY A 130 1.90 22.31 -1.85
N ALA A 131 1.25 21.15 -2.01
CA ALA A 131 -0.02 20.84 -1.35
C ALA A 131 0.11 20.74 0.17
N THR A 132 -1.00 21.04 0.85
CA THR A 132 -1.22 20.62 2.24
C THR A 132 -1.98 19.29 2.21
N VAL A 133 -1.36 18.24 2.74
CA VAL A 133 -1.92 16.90 2.80
C VAL A 133 -2.20 16.54 4.24
N LEU A 134 -3.38 15.97 4.50
CA LEU A 134 -3.72 15.35 5.77
C LEU A 134 -3.87 13.84 5.56
N GLN A 135 -3.03 13.07 6.23
CA GLN A 135 -3.09 11.60 6.23
C GLN A 135 -3.51 11.08 7.61
N VAL A 136 -4.59 10.29 7.62
CA VAL A 136 -5.05 9.54 8.78
C VAL A 136 -4.61 8.09 8.60
N GLY A 137 -3.69 7.63 9.43
CA GLY A 137 -3.09 6.30 9.37
C GLY A 137 -1.59 6.34 9.08
N ALA A 138 -0.80 5.74 9.97
CA ALA A 138 0.65 5.61 9.90
C ALA A 138 1.09 4.13 9.98
N GLY A 139 0.20 3.21 9.61
CA GLY A 139 0.50 1.78 9.41
C GLY A 139 1.33 1.52 8.15
N GLY A 140 1.51 0.24 7.77
CA GLY A 140 2.38 -0.13 6.64
C GLY A 140 2.04 0.57 5.30
N ALA A 141 0.75 0.63 4.94
CA ALA A 141 0.31 1.34 3.74
C ALA A 141 0.43 2.86 3.90
N GLY A 142 0.03 3.41 5.06
CA GLY A 142 0.18 4.85 5.34
C GLY A 142 1.63 5.33 5.28
N ARG A 143 2.60 4.56 5.80
CA ARG A 143 4.03 4.87 5.68
C ARG A 143 4.48 4.84 4.22
N ALA A 144 4.04 3.86 3.44
CA ALA A 144 4.35 3.79 2.01
C ALA A 144 3.83 5.01 1.24
N ILE A 145 2.59 5.43 1.53
CA ILE A 145 1.97 6.61 0.93
C ILE A 145 2.72 7.88 1.33
N ALA A 146 2.98 8.07 2.63
CA ALA A 146 3.74 9.22 3.13
C ALA A 146 5.13 9.31 2.49
N HIS A 147 5.83 8.17 2.32
CA HIS A 147 7.10 8.13 1.62
C HIS A 147 6.96 8.55 0.16
N ALA A 148 5.98 8.03 -0.58
CA ALA A 148 5.78 8.40 -1.98
C ALA A 148 5.40 9.88 -2.14
N LEU A 149 4.60 10.45 -1.23
CA LEU A 149 4.27 11.87 -1.21
C LEU A 149 5.50 12.77 -0.98
N ALA A 150 6.51 12.28 -0.25
CA ALA A 150 7.76 12.99 -0.05
C ALA A 150 8.51 13.24 -1.38
N GLU A 151 8.32 12.36 -2.38
CA GLU A 151 8.91 12.48 -3.72
C GLU A 151 8.07 13.37 -4.66
N GLU A 152 6.88 13.80 -4.25
CA GLU A 152 5.95 14.62 -5.04
C GLU A 152 6.00 16.12 -4.70
N ASP A 153 7.03 16.55 -3.96
CA ASP A 153 7.23 17.94 -3.53
C ASP A 153 6.03 18.56 -2.79
N VAL A 154 5.35 17.77 -1.95
CA VAL A 154 4.29 18.31 -1.08
C VAL A 154 4.83 19.42 -0.16
N GLY A 155 3.98 20.42 0.09
CA GLY A 155 4.35 21.57 0.92
C GLY A 155 4.32 21.21 2.40
N ARG A 156 3.27 20.50 2.83
CA ARG A 156 3.09 20.03 4.20
C ARG A 156 2.33 18.71 4.23
N LEU A 157 2.79 17.76 5.04
CA LEU A 157 2.12 16.49 5.32
C LEU A 157 1.81 16.36 6.81
N ALA A 158 0.56 16.52 7.21
CA ALA A 158 0.11 16.21 8.55
C ALA A 158 -0.22 14.71 8.66
N VAL A 159 0.34 14.03 9.66
CA VAL A 159 0.12 12.60 9.90
C VAL A 159 -0.57 12.40 11.24
N ILE A 160 -1.71 11.71 11.23
CA ILE A 160 -2.44 11.30 12.44
C ILE A 160 -2.47 9.79 12.52
N ASP A 161 -2.20 9.23 13.70
CA ASP A 161 -2.52 7.84 14.04
C ASP A 161 -2.79 7.77 15.56
N ARG A 162 -3.49 6.71 15.99
CA ARG A 162 -3.65 6.42 17.42
C ARG A 162 -2.35 5.97 18.08
N ASP A 163 -1.42 5.42 17.29
CA ASP A 163 -0.10 5.02 17.72
C ASP A 163 0.91 6.18 17.50
N PRO A 164 1.34 6.88 18.57
CA PRO A 164 2.28 7.99 18.44
C PRO A 164 3.62 7.57 17.85
N ALA A 165 4.09 6.36 18.15
CA ALA A 165 5.37 5.87 17.63
C ALA A 165 5.31 5.65 16.11
N ALA A 166 4.14 5.23 15.59
CA ALA A 166 3.92 5.14 14.15
C ALA A 166 3.94 6.51 13.46
N VAL A 167 3.35 7.53 14.10
CA VAL A 167 3.41 8.92 13.61
C VAL A 167 4.85 9.43 13.61
N ASP A 168 5.56 9.30 14.74
CA ASP A 168 6.93 9.79 14.89
C ASP A 168 7.88 9.15 13.87
N PHE A 169 7.74 7.84 13.65
CA PHE A 169 8.49 7.14 12.60
C PHE A 169 8.22 7.73 11.21
N THR A 170 6.94 7.94 10.88
CA THR A 170 6.52 8.41 9.56
C THR A 170 6.99 9.84 9.30
N VAL A 171 6.83 10.72 10.28
CA VAL A 171 7.30 12.11 10.23
C VAL A 171 8.81 12.17 10.04
N ALA A 172 9.57 11.42 10.85
CA ALA A 172 11.02 11.39 10.76
C ALA A 172 11.50 10.81 9.42
N MET A 173 10.82 9.81 8.89
CA MET A 173 11.12 9.22 7.57
C MET A 173 10.92 10.26 6.46
N VAL A 174 9.78 10.94 6.40
CA VAL A 174 9.48 11.93 5.36
C VAL A 174 10.44 13.13 5.44
N ASN A 175 10.73 13.63 6.65
CA ASN A 175 11.64 14.76 6.82
C ASN A 175 13.08 14.40 6.42
N ARG A 176 13.50 13.14 6.63
CA ARG A 176 14.79 12.64 6.14
C ARG A 176 14.85 12.55 4.62
N VAL A 177 13.79 12.05 3.98
CA VAL A 177 13.71 11.94 2.51
C VAL A 177 13.74 13.32 1.86
N THR A 178 12.97 14.27 2.40
CA THR A 178 12.88 15.63 1.82
C THR A 178 14.02 16.56 2.23
N GLY A 179 14.78 16.23 3.28
CA GLY A 179 15.84 17.08 3.83
C GLY A 179 15.33 18.36 4.52
N ARG A 180 14.03 18.46 4.80
CA ARG A 180 13.38 19.62 5.44
C ARG A 180 12.19 19.17 6.29
N GLU A 181 11.61 20.09 7.06
CA GLU A 181 10.39 19.84 7.84
C GLU A 181 9.15 19.87 6.94
N THR A 182 8.90 18.76 6.23
CA THR A 182 7.74 18.59 5.34
C THR A 182 6.57 17.93 6.08
N ALA A 183 6.86 16.95 6.93
CA ALA A 183 5.87 16.23 7.71
C ALA A 183 5.85 16.69 9.17
N THR A 184 4.64 16.70 9.76
CA THR A 184 4.40 17.04 11.16
C THR A 184 3.23 16.24 11.72
N ARG A 185 3.12 16.25 13.05
CA ARG A 185 1.98 15.74 13.82
C ARG A 185 0.85 16.77 13.92
N ASP A 186 1.17 18.03 13.67
CA ASP A 186 0.26 19.14 13.85
C ASP A 186 -0.81 19.15 12.79
N MET A 187 -2.07 19.27 13.23
CA MET A 187 -3.20 19.44 12.34
C MET A 187 -2.99 20.65 11.43
N PRO A 188 -3.30 20.53 10.13
CA PRO A 188 -3.35 21.68 9.25
C PRO A 188 -4.67 22.43 9.48
N ASP A 189 -4.75 23.64 8.94
CA ASP A 189 -6.06 24.24 8.66
C ASP A 189 -6.78 23.35 7.63
N LEU A 190 -7.93 22.79 8.01
CA LEU A 190 -8.71 21.90 7.14
C LEU A 190 -9.21 22.64 5.89
N GLY A 191 -9.45 23.95 5.98
CA GLY A 191 -9.84 24.79 4.84
C GLY A 191 -8.70 25.02 3.83
N ALA A 192 -7.45 24.74 4.20
CA ALA A 192 -6.29 24.81 3.32
C ALA A 192 -5.83 23.44 2.81
N CYS A 193 -6.52 22.36 3.18
CA CYS A 193 -6.13 21.01 2.82
C CYS A 193 -6.45 20.72 1.35
N THR A 194 -5.47 20.25 0.60
CA THR A 194 -5.63 19.88 -0.82
C THR A 194 -5.99 18.40 -0.98
N LEU A 195 -5.52 17.55 -0.06
CA LEU A 195 -5.70 16.10 -0.11
C LEU A 195 -5.91 15.54 1.31
N LEU A 196 -7.04 14.87 1.51
CA LEU A 196 -7.32 14.04 2.67
C LEU A 196 -7.15 12.56 2.33
N ILE A 197 -6.42 11.82 3.15
CA ILE A 197 -6.14 10.40 2.95
C ILE A 197 -6.62 9.62 4.17
N ASN A 198 -7.55 8.69 3.96
CA ASN A 198 -7.78 7.58 4.89
C ASN A 198 -6.83 6.42 4.52
N ALA A 199 -5.83 6.21 5.36
CA ALA A 199 -4.90 5.10 5.34
C ALA A 199 -5.11 4.12 6.52
N THR A 200 -6.30 4.13 7.12
CA THR A 200 -6.69 3.24 8.23
C THR A 200 -7.69 2.17 7.78
N PRO A 201 -7.95 1.14 8.61
CA PRO A 201 -9.06 0.22 8.39
C PRO A 201 -10.46 0.81 8.61
N ILE A 202 -10.59 2.08 9.04
CA ILE A 202 -11.89 2.72 9.26
C ILE A 202 -12.68 2.69 7.96
N GLY A 203 -13.92 2.19 8.02
CA GLY A 203 -14.81 2.06 6.86
C GLY A 203 -14.95 0.65 6.28
N LEU A 204 -14.18 -0.34 6.75
CA LEU A 204 -14.32 -1.75 6.35
C LEU A 204 -15.34 -2.50 7.22
N GLU A 205 -15.07 -2.60 8.52
CA GLU A 205 -15.88 -3.36 9.48
C GLU A 205 -16.19 -2.55 10.74
N SER A 206 -15.54 -1.40 10.93
CA SER A 206 -15.72 -0.55 12.11
C SER A 206 -17.00 0.26 12.02
N THR A 207 -17.74 0.36 13.13
CA THR A 207 -18.75 1.40 13.34
C THR A 207 -18.14 2.77 13.63
N ASP A 208 -16.81 2.81 13.81
CA ASP A 208 -16.03 4.02 14.04
C ASP A 208 -16.28 5.03 12.92
N ARG A 209 -16.48 6.28 13.34
CA ARG A 209 -16.57 7.42 12.42
C ARG A 209 -15.17 7.85 12.02
N PHE A 210 -15.01 8.26 10.77
CA PHE A 210 -13.78 8.89 10.34
C PHE A 210 -13.53 10.18 11.15
N PRO A 211 -12.31 10.43 11.66
CA PRO A 211 -12.09 11.44 12.70
C PRO A 211 -12.01 12.88 12.17
N VAL A 212 -12.07 13.10 10.85
CA VAL A 212 -11.96 14.42 10.23
C VAL A 212 -13.33 14.87 9.73
N PRO A 213 -13.83 16.05 10.17
CA PRO A 213 -15.11 16.58 9.72
C PRO A 213 -14.99 17.17 8.31
N LEU A 214 -15.71 16.60 7.34
CA LEU A 214 -15.66 17.06 5.95
C LEU A 214 -16.25 18.48 5.75
N ASP A 215 -17.15 18.91 6.63
CA ASP A 215 -17.74 20.27 6.62
C ASP A 215 -16.71 21.41 6.76
N SER A 216 -15.53 21.11 7.33
CA SER A 216 -14.47 22.10 7.55
C SER A 216 -13.45 22.14 6.41
N MET A 217 -13.62 21.33 5.37
CA MET A 217 -12.69 21.22 4.25
C MET A 217 -13.09 22.12 3.08
N ALA A 218 -12.11 22.53 2.27
CA ALA A 218 -12.40 23.27 1.04
C ALA A 218 -13.15 22.38 0.03
N PRO A 219 -14.15 22.89 -0.71
CA PRO A 219 -14.96 22.07 -1.63
C PRO A 219 -14.17 21.35 -2.73
N ASP A 220 -12.96 21.81 -3.06
CA ASP A 220 -12.08 21.22 -4.06
C ASP A 220 -11.05 20.24 -3.46
N THR A 221 -11.16 19.87 -2.19
CA THR A 221 -10.27 18.90 -1.51
C THR A 221 -10.40 17.53 -2.17
N ILE A 222 -9.28 16.90 -2.51
CA ILE A 222 -9.30 15.50 -2.96
C ILE A 222 -9.48 14.59 -1.74
N ILE A 223 -10.50 13.73 -1.75
CA ILE A 223 -10.72 12.72 -0.70
C ILE A 223 -10.30 11.35 -1.23
N ALA A 224 -9.33 10.72 -0.58
CA ALA A 224 -8.81 9.42 -0.94
C ALA A 224 -8.97 8.42 0.21
N ASP A 225 -9.44 7.21 -0.11
CA ASP A 225 -9.63 6.13 0.85
C ASP A 225 -9.04 4.83 0.31
N ILE A 226 -8.12 4.21 1.05
CA ILE A 226 -7.44 2.98 0.65
C ILE A 226 -8.09 1.72 1.23
N ALA A 227 -9.15 1.87 2.03
CA ALA A 227 -9.68 0.79 2.85
C ALA A 227 -10.44 -0.26 2.02
N SER A 228 -11.23 0.13 1.01
CA SER A 228 -12.01 -0.81 0.19
C SER A 228 -11.92 -0.51 -1.32
N PHE A 229 -11.69 -1.56 -2.11
CA PHE A 229 -11.83 -1.52 -3.57
C PHE A 229 -13.20 -2.02 -4.06
N ALA A 230 -13.95 -2.75 -3.23
CA ALA A 230 -15.17 -3.45 -3.66
C ALA A 230 -16.45 -2.65 -3.43
N THR A 231 -16.49 -1.89 -2.33
CA THR A 231 -17.67 -1.13 -1.91
C THR A 231 -17.25 0.26 -1.45
N PRO A 232 -18.01 1.32 -1.80
CA PRO A 232 -17.76 2.64 -1.27
C PRO A 232 -17.80 2.63 0.27
N THR A 233 -16.75 3.14 0.91
CA THR A 233 -16.73 3.34 2.37
C THR A 233 -17.67 4.47 2.76
N ARG A 234 -18.03 4.56 4.05
CA ARG A 234 -18.83 5.69 4.56
C ARG A 234 -18.19 7.05 4.27
N LEU A 235 -16.86 7.16 4.39
CA LEU A 235 -16.12 8.37 4.04
C LEU A 235 -16.35 8.76 2.58
N MET A 236 -16.25 7.80 1.66
CA MET A 236 -16.44 8.07 0.24
C MET A 236 -17.90 8.36 -0.13
N ILE A 237 -18.87 7.79 0.59
CA ILE A 237 -20.29 8.12 0.42
C ILE A 237 -20.54 9.56 0.86
N GLU A 238 -20.09 9.92 2.07
CA GLU A 238 -20.26 11.27 2.63
C GLU A 238 -19.56 12.33 1.77
N ALA A 239 -18.35 12.04 1.28
CA ALA A 239 -17.62 12.92 0.38
C ALA A 239 -18.43 13.23 -0.90
N ARG A 240 -19.02 12.20 -1.52
CA ARG A 240 -19.84 12.37 -2.74
C ARG A 240 -21.12 13.16 -2.47
N GLU A 241 -21.80 12.90 -1.37
CA GLU A 241 -23.01 13.64 -0.98
C GLU A 241 -22.75 15.14 -0.80
N ARG A 242 -21.51 15.49 -0.45
CA ARG A 242 -21.05 16.87 -0.24
C ARG A 242 -20.42 17.51 -1.49
N GLY A 243 -20.26 16.75 -2.57
CA GLY A 243 -19.75 17.26 -3.85
C GLY A 243 -18.23 17.30 -3.98
N PHE A 244 -17.49 16.54 -3.17
CA PHE A 244 -16.07 16.29 -3.38
C PHE A 244 -15.81 15.32 -4.55
#